data_AF-A0A816KBV3-F1
#
_entry.id   AF-A0A816KBV3-F1
#
_cell.length_a   1.000
_cell.length_b   1.000
_cell.length_c   1.000
_cell.angle_alpha   90.00
_cell.angle_beta   90.00
_cell.angle_gamma   90.00
#
_symmetry.space_group_name_H-M   'P 1'
#
loop_
_entity.id
_entity.type
_entity.pdbx_description
1 polymer ?
#
loop_
_entity_poly.entity_id
_entity_poly.type
_entity_poly.pdbx_seq_one_letter_code
_entity_poly.pdbx_strand_id
1 'polypeptide(L)'
;MYCSHQYFVFILNDRLKILQSTDSHTEWHYLALLHAMMSHPLPDHYTGMTGMERAFRLLYSAGCWSDQSFGGLSLHILAQIAPISHKTNYYPEHLTCMEKINWNSNGIPYSMQHFGYYLIAKKLIGSSQLFNFTYPPLKTNKIPEVFQGKMHNEMLLKKLYWDYRDSYNPAARLSAAMETDILQATSPTPYHQTLKNCLNITNYSPAQLVNDLYSDEHVNLTDCSKENWLPLS
;
A
#
# COMPACT_ATOMS: atom_id res chain seq x y z
N MET A 1 36.42 6.49 15.53
CA MET A 1 35.37 5.74 14.83
C MET A 1 34.72 6.71 13.85
N TYR A 2 35.10 6.67 12.57
CA TYR A 2 34.41 7.46 11.55
C TYR A 2 33.12 6.72 11.21
N CYS A 3 31.97 7.30 11.54
CA CYS A 3 30.68 6.79 11.09
C CYS A 3 30.58 7.11 9.60
N SER A 4 30.81 6.11 8.73
CA SER A 4 30.62 6.25 7.30
C SER A 4 29.12 6.40 7.02
N HIS A 5 28.68 7.64 6.84
CA HIS A 5 27.30 7.91 6.44
C HIS A 5 27.19 7.66 4.94
N GLN A 6 26.37 6.68 4.57
CA GLN A 6 26.03 6.44 3.18
C GLN A 6 24.96 7.44 2.76
N TYR A 7 25.25 8.22 1.73
CA TYR A 7 24.28 9.12 1.09
C TYR A 7 23.84 8.52 -0.24
N PHE A 8 22.61 8.85 -0.63
CA PHE A 8 22.06 8.50 -1.94
C PHE A 8 21.80 9.79 -2.71
N VAL A 9 22.09 9.77 -4.00
CA VAL A 9 21.88 10.91 -4.89
C VAL A 9 20.69 10.60 -5.79
N PHE A 10 19.67 11.45 -5.73
CA PHE A 10 18.48 11.33 -6.57
C PHE A 10 18.45 12.45 -7.60
N ILE A 11 18.15 12.09 -8.84
CA ILE A 11 18.12 13.02 -9.96
C ILE A 11 16.68 13.44 -10.21
N LEU A 12 16.46 14.76 -10.19
CA LEU A 12 15.20 15.37 -10.55
C LEU A 12 15.12 15.50 -12.07
N ASN A 13 14.07 14.93 -12.67
CA ASN A 13 13.77 15.12 -14.08
C ASN A 13 12.57 16.06 -14.23
N ASP A 14 12.85 17.34 -14.52
CA ASP A 14 11.83 18.39 -14.62
C ASP A 14 10.83 18.20 -15.77
N ARG A 15 11.29 17.59 -16.87
CA ARG A 15 10.44 17.37 -18.05
C ARG A 15 9.44 16.26 -17.82
N LEU A 16 9.87 15.20 -17.15
CA LEU A 16 9.03 14.05 -16.82
C LEU A 16 8.31 14.22 -15.48
N LYS A 17 8.66 15.26 -14.70
CA LYS A 17 8.14 15.50 -13.34
C LYS A 17 8.30 14.28 -12.43
N ILE A 18 9.50 13.70 -12.44
CA ILE A 18 9.83 12.50 -11.66
C ILE A 18 11.16 12.65 -10.93
N LEU A 19 11.25 12.01 -9.77
CA LEU A 19 12.50 11.76 -9.06
C LEU A 19 12.96 10.34 -9.38
N GLN A 20 14.22 10.18 -9.79
CA GLN A 20 14.81 8.91 -10.22
C GLN A 20 16.12 8.64 -9.48
N SER A 21 16.43 7.36 -9.31
CA SER A 21 17.76 6.94 -8.91
C SER A 21 18.67 6.72 -10.11
N THR A 22 19.97 6.60 -9.86
CA THR A 22 20.97 6.26 -10.86
C THR A 22 21.04 4.74 -11.04
N ASP A 23 21.87 4.06 -10.27
CA ASP A 23 22.46 2.79 -10.73
C ASP A 23 22.33 1.62 -9.72
N SER A 24 21.91 1.87 -8.47
CA SER A 24 21.82 0.81 -7.46
C SER A 24 20.38 0.45 -7.09
N HIS A 25 20.06 -0.85 -7.05
CA HIS A 25 18.78 -1.34 -6.52
C HIS A 25 18.48 -0.82 -5.12
N THR A 26 19.52 -0.64 -4.30
CA THR A 26 19.39 -0.13 -2.93
C THR A 26 18.85 1.29 -2.91
N GLU A 27 19.32 2.14 -3.81
CA GLU A 27 18.84 3.52 -3.92
C GLU A 27 17.40 3.57 -4.44
N TRP A 28 17.07 2.73 -5.44
CA TRP A 28 15.71 2.58 -5.95
C TRP A 28 14.73 2.11 -4.86
N HIS A 29 15.13 1.13 -4.04
CA HIS A 29 14.33 0.69 -2.88
C HIS A 29 14.21 1.81 -1.84
N TYR A 30 15.27 2.55 -1.57
CA TYR A 30 15.23 3.65 -0.61
C TYR A 30 14.31 4.77 -1.08
N LEU A 31 14.37 5.12 -2.36
CA LEU A 31 13.47 6.10 -2.96
C LEU A 31 12.01 5.65 -2.90
N ALA A 32 11.75 4.36 -3.16
CA ALA A 32 10.41 3.79 -3.01
C ALA A 32 9.92 3.86 -1.56
N LEU A 33 10.79 3.55 -0.59
CA LEU A 33 10.47 3.67 0.83
C LEU A 33 10.12 5.11 1.22
N LEU A 34 10.89 6.11 0.76
CA LEU A 34 10.61 7.52 1.03
C LEU A 34 9.23 7.92 0.52
N HIS A 35 8.87 7.54 -0.71
CA HIS A 35 7.55 7.83 -1.26
C HIS A 35 6.41 7.10 -0.53
N ALA A 36 6.65 5.85 -0.12
CA ALA A 36 5.71 5.07 0.68
C ALA A 36 5.49 5.69 2.08
N MET A 37 6.53 6.31 2.66
CA MET A 37 6.53 6.88 4.02
C MET A 37 6.26 8.38 4.13
N MET A 38 6.20 9.13 3.02
CA MET A 38 6.01 10.60 3.09
C MET A 38 4.81 11.12 2.32
N SER A 39 3.91 10.26 1.84
CA SER A 39 2.77 10.73 1.06
C SER A 39 1.53 11.06 1.88
N HIS A 40 1.16 12.33 1.76
CA HIS A 40 -0.21 12.76 2.00
C HIS A 40 -1.16 11.99 1.06
N PRO A 41 -2.44 11.76 1.44
CA PRO A 41 -3.45 11.19 0.53
C PRO A 41 -3.72 12.02 -0.73
N LEU A 42 -3.16 13.23 -0.83
CA LEU A 42 -3.29 14.09 -1.98
C LEU A 42 -2.10 13.91 -2.92
N PRO A 43 -2.30 13.99 -4.24
CA PRO A 43 -1.20 13.98 -5.19
C PRO A 43 -0.19 15.09 -4.88
N ASP A 44 1.09 14.74 -4.90
CA ASP A 44 2.16 15.71 -4.78
C ASP A 44 2.10 16.69 -5.97
N HIS A 45 2.24 17.99 -5.69
CA HIS A 45 2.07 19.03 -6.70
C HIS A 45 3.09 18.91 -7.84
N TYR A 46 4.30 18.44 -7.53
CA TYR A 46 5.35 18.32 -8.52
C TYR A 46 5.14 17.10 -9.43
N THR A 47 4.89 15.93 -8.86
CA THR A 47 4.77 14.66 -9.60
C THR A 47 3.36 14.35 -10.11
N GLY A 48 2.33 15.00 -9.56
CA GLY A 48 0.93 14.71 -9.87
C GLY A 48 0.46 13.33 -9.40
N MET A 49 1.24 12.66 -8.53
CA MET A 49 0.97 11.32 -8.01
C MET A 49 0.98 11.34 -6.49
N THR A 50 0.18 10.47 -5.87
CA THR A 50 0.38 10.18 -4.45
C THR A 50 1.71 9.43 -4.29
N GLY A 51 2.35 9.54 -3.13
CA GLY A 51 3.58 8.77 -2.91
C GLY A 51 3.33 7.26 -2.82
N MET A 52 2.12 6.80 -2.51
CA MET A 52 1.76 5.38 -2.68
C MET A 52 1.86 4.97 -4.15
N GLU A 53 1.18 5.69 -5.05
CA GLU A 53 1.27 5.43 -6.49
C GLU A 53 2.71 5.51 -6.98
N ARG A 54 3.47 6.51 -6.50
CA ARG A 54 4.87 6.67 -6.88
C ARG A 54 5.74 5.53 -6.35
N ALA A 55 5.52 5.07 -5.12
CA ALA A 55 6.24 3.96 -4.54
C ALA A 55 6.01 2.66 -5.31
N PHE A 56 4.75 2.34 -5.65
CA PHE A 56 4.42 1.17 -6.48
C PHE A 56 5.06 1.28 -7.86
N ARG A 57 4.98 2.44 -8.51
CA ARG A 57 5.63 2.68 -9.81
C ARG A 57 7.14 2.48 -9.76
N LEU A 58 7.80 2.89 -8.66
CA LEU A 58 9.23 2.68 -8.47
C LEU A 58 9.56 1.20 -8.21
N LEU A 59 8.79 0.51 -7.37
CA LEU A 59 8.98 -0.92 -7.07
C LEU A 59 8.77 -1.82 -8.30
N TYR A 60 7.97 -1.36 -9.27
CA TYR A 60 7.84 -2.00 -10.59
C TYR A 60 8.89 -1.62 -11.62
N SER A 61 9.66 -0.57 -11.37
CA SER A 61 10.73 -0.17 -12.29
C SER A 61 11.83 -1.22 -12.31
N ALA A 62 12.46 -1.41 -13.47
CA ALA A 62 13.58 -2.33 -13.61
C ALA A 62 14.71 -2.04 -12.61
N GLY A 63 14.87 -0.78 -12.17
CA GLY A 63 15.85 -0.40 -11.15
C GLY A 63 15.63 -1.06 -9.79
N CYS A 64 14.41 -1.49 -9.43
CA CYS A 64 14.16 -2.24 -8.21
C CYS A 64 14.40 -3.75 -8.33
N TRP A 65 14.51 -4.28 -9.55
CA TRP A 65 14.67 -5.71 -9.83
C TRP A 65 16.12 -6.01 -10.16
N SER A 66 16.66 -7.07 -9.57
CA SER A 66 18.08 -7.39 -9.65
C SER A 66 18.34 -8.65 -10.45
N ASP A 67 19.48 -8.65 -11.13
CA ASP A 67 20.11 -9.80 -11.79
C ASP A 67 21.09 -10.56 -10.86
N GLN A 68 21.21 -10.09 -9.61
CA GLN A 68 22.02 -10.68 -8.54
C GLN A 68 21.27 -10.69 -7.20
N SER A 69 21.85 -11.35 -6.19
CA SER A 69 21.30 -11.33 -4.84
C SER A 69 21.36 -9.93 -4.22
N PHE A 70 20.32 -9.52 -3.49
CA PHE A 70 20.34 -8.21 -2.84
C PHE A 70 21.36 -8.13 -1.70
N GLY A 71 21.97 -6.95 -1.58
CA GLY A 71 22.81 -6.59 -0.44
C GLY A 71 22.01 -6.42 0.86
N GLY A 72 22.67 -6.49 2.01
CA GLY A 72 22.04 -6.36 3.33
C GLY A 72 21.24 -5.06 3.51
N LEU A 73 21.70 -3.93 2.95
CA LEU A 73 20.99 -2.65 3.05
C LEU A 73 19.68 -2.65 2.24
N SER A 74 19.69 -3.16 1.01
CA SER A 74 18.49 -3.33 0.19
C SER A 74 17.47 -4.25 0.87
N LEU A 75 17.92 -5.38 1.42
CA LEU A 75 17.07 -6.27 2.21
C LEU A 75 16.47 -5.56 3.43
N HIS A 76 17.25 -4.74 4.13
CA HIS A 76 16.77 -3.96 5.27
C HIS A 76 15.71 -2.94 4.86
N ILE A 77 15.91 -2.22 3.76
CA ILE A 77 14.93 -1.26 3.24
C ILE A 77 13.63 -1.98 2.85
N LEU A 78 13.71 -3.11 2.13
CA LEU A 78 12.53 -3.90 1.79
C LEU A 78 11.80 -4.42 3.03
N ALA A 79 12.52 -4.75 4.10
CA ALA A 79 11.93 -5.09 5.41
C ALA A 79 11.30 -3.91 6.14
N GLN A 80 11.63 -2.67 5.79
CA GLN A 80 10.92 -1.46 6.25
C GLN A 80 9.67 -1.17 5.40
N ILE A 81 9.69 -1.49 4.10
CA ILE A 81 8.51 -1.34 3.23
C ILE A 81 7.43 -2.37 3.57
N ALA A 82 7.80 -3.63 3.80
CA ALA A 82 6.87 -4.71 4.12
C ALA A 82 5.85 -4.41 5.25
N PRO A 83 6.24 -3.87 6.43
CA PRO A 83 5.31 -3.53 7.53
C PRO A 83 4.43 -2.30 7.27
N ILE A 84 4.56 -1.62 6.13
CA ILE A 84 3.59 -0.61 5.68
C ILE A 84 2.28 -1.31 5.26
N SER A 85 2.33 -2.60 4.90
CA SER A 85 1.12 -3.41 4.80
C SER A 85 0.48 -3.65 6.16
N HIS A 86 -0.86 -3.73 6.16
CA HIS A 86 -1.62 -4.11 7.34
C HIS A 86 -1.25 -5.52 7.79
N LYS A 87 -1.19 -5.73 9.11
CA LYS A 87 -1.08 -7.06 9.68
C LYS A 87 -2.45 -7.72 9.70
N THR A 88 -2.58 -8.88 9.07
CA THR A 88 -3.86 -9.56 8.87
C THR A 88 -3.83 -10.94 9.49
N ASN A 89 -4.76 -11.23 10.41
CA ASN A 89 -4.93 -12.55 11.05
C ASN A 89 -6.42 -12.91 11.09
N TYR A 90 -6.73 -14.20 11.28
CA TYR A 90 -8.10 -14.60 11.57
C TYR A 90 -8.42 -14.46 13.07
N TYR A 91 -9.71 -14.29 13.39
CA TYR A 91 -10.23 -14.31 14.75
C TYR A 91 -11.37 -15.32 14.89
N PRO A 92 -11.38 -16.16 15.94
CA PRO A 92 -10.20 -16.53 16.74
C PRO A 92 -9.13 -17.22 15.85
N GLU A 93 -7.86 -17.22 16.25
CA GLU A 93 -6.73 -17.64 15.38
C GLU A 93 -6.83 -19.06 14.78
N HIS A 94 -7.56 -19.94 15.46
CA HIS A 94 -7.77 -21.34 15.05
C HIS A 94 -8.96 -21.52 14.09
N LEU A 95 -9.71 -20.47 13.79
CA LEU A 95 -10.83 -20.46 12.84
C LEU A 95 -10.57 -19.45 11.73
N THR A 96 -11.23 -19.62 10.59
CA THR A 96 -11.19 -18.68 9.46
C THR A 96 -12.49 -17.89 9.31
N CYS A 97 -13.33 -17.86 10.34
CA CYS A 97 -14.69 -17.31 10.28
C CYS A 97 -14.74 -15.77 10.33
N MET A 98 -13.75 -15.12 10.93
CA MET A 98 -13.65 -13.65 10.97
C MET A 98 -12.24 -13.19 10.64
N GLU A 99 -12.15 -12.04 9.98
CA GLU A 99 -10.90 -11.41 9.59
C GLU A 99 -10.59 -10.25 10.52
N LYS A 100 -9.33 -10.18 10.96
CA LYS A 100 -8.84 -9.11 11.82
C LYS A 100 -7.71 -8.37 11.11
N ILE A 101 -7.98 -7.11 10.77
CA ILE A 101 -7.02 -6.18 10.18
C ILE A 101 -6.46 -5.32 11.32
N ASN A 102 -5.18 -5.50 11.62
CA ASN A 102 -4.45 -4.65 12.55
C ASN A 102 -3.66 -3.62 11.74
N TRP A 103 -4.17 -2.39 11.75
CA TRP A 103 -3.47 -1.25 11.19
C TRP A 103 -2.21 -0.95 11.99
N ASN A 104 -1.15 -0.56 11.31
CA ASN A 104 0.10 -0.20 11.95
C ASN A 104 -0.08 1.14 12.70
N SER A 105 -0.14 1.09 14.03
CA SER A 105 -0.30 2.26 14.89
C SER A 105 1.00 3.00 15.19
N ASN A 106 2.15 2.52 14.69
CA ASN A 106 3.47 3.08 15.00
C ASN A 106 3.78 4.31 14.12
N GLY A 107 2.89 5.30 14.14
CA GLY A 107 3.10 6.60 13.50
C GLY A 107 2.93 6.63 11.98
N ILE A 108 2.39 5.57 11.35
CA ILE A 108 2.09 5.54 9.91
C ILE A 108 0.60 5.83 9.70
N PRO A 109 0.23 6.94 9.02
CA PRO A 109 -1.15 7.23 8.63
C PRO A 109 -1.82 6.09 7.87
N TYR A 110 -3.13 5.92 8.08
CA TYR A 110 -3.91 4.88 7.40
C TYR A 110 -3.88 5.01 5.87
N SER A 111 -3.83 6.24 5.36
CA SER A 111 -3.77 6.54 3.92
C SER A 111 -2.53 6.01 3.21
N MET A 112 -1.47 5.69 3.97
CA MET A 112 -0.20 5.21 3.42
C MET A 112 -0.10 3.69 3.48
N GLN A 113 -0.98 3.02 4.23
CA GLN A 113 -0.96 1.58 4.39
C GLN A 113 -1.67 0.90 3.23
N HIS A 114 -1.03 -0.12 2.65
CA HIS A 114 -1.51 -0.81 1.45
C HIS A 114 -1.20 -2.30 1.52
N PHE A 115 -2.18 -3.16 1.23
CA PHE A 115 -2.01 -4.63 1.34
C PHE A 115 -0.94 -5.21 0.40
N GLY A 116 -0.60 -4.49 -0.68
CA GLY A 116 0.37 -4.92 -1.67
C GLY A 116 1.86 -4.76 -1.30
N TYR A 117 2.24 -3.91 -0.33
CA TYR A 117 3.66 -3.62 -0.05
C TYR A 117 4.46 -4.85 0.38
N TYR A 118 3.91 -5.65 1.30
CA TYR A 118 4.53 -6.91 1.70
C TYR A 118 4.65 -7.88 0.51
N LEU A 119 3.60 -7.98 -0.31
CA LEU A 119 3.55 -8.90 -1.44
C LEU A 119 4.61 -8.58 -2.50
N ILE A 120 4.77 -7.30 -2.83
CA ILE A 120 5.81 -6.86 -3.80
C ILE A 120 7.21 -6.97 -3.22
N ALA A 121 7.44 -6.58 -1.96
CA ALA A 121 8.74 -6.71 -1.32
C ALA A 121 9.18 -8.18 -1.26
N LYS A 122 8.26 -9.09 -0.91
CA LYS A 122 8.52 -10.53 -0.92
C LYS A 122 8.84 -11.04 -2.32
N LYS A 123 8.13 -10.60 -3.35
CA LYS A 123 8.38 -10.99 -4.75
C LYS A 123 9.76 -10.53 -5.21
N LEU A 124 10.15 -9.28 -4.90
CA LEU A 124 11.48 -8.74 -5.21
C LEU A 124 12.60 -9.57 -4.58
N ILE A 125 12.50 -9.84 -3.27
CA ILE A 125 13.48 -10.66 -2.56
C ILE A 125 13.55 -12.06 -3.18
N GLY A 126 12.41 -12.72 -3.38
CA GLY A 126 12.35 -14.04 -4.00
C GLY A 126 12.98 -14.07 -5.39
N SER A 127 12.73 -13.03 -6.20
CA SER A 127 13.35 -12.90 -7.52
C SER A 127 14.87 -12.76 -7.44
N SER A 128 15.39 -11.93 -6.53
CA SER A 128 16.85 -11.78 -6.35
C SER A 128 17.53 -13.08 -5.92
N GLN A 129 16.84 -13.91 -5.14
CA GLN A 129 17.36 -15.18 -4.65
C GLN A 129 17.51 -16.24 -5.73
N LEU A 130 16.73 -16.15 -6.82
CA LEU A 130 16.89 -17.04 -7.97
C LEU A 130 18.29 -16.94 -8.58
N PHE A 131 18.97 -15.80 -8.44
CA PHE A 131 20.33 -15.60 -8.94
C PHE A 131 21.43 -16.07 -7.98
N ASN A 132 21.08 -16.58 -6.78
CA ASN A 132 22.06 -17.07 -5.81
C ASN A 132 22.94 -18.20 -6.35
N PHE A 133 22.46 -18.99 -7.33
CA PHE A 133 23.25 -20.05 -7.93
C PHE A 133 24.41 -19.50 -8.77
N THR A 134 24.22 -18.35 -9.43
CA THR A 134 25.24 -17.69 -10.26
C THR A 134 26.12 -16.78 -9.41
N TYR A 135 25.50 -16.04 -8.48
CA TYR A 135 26.15 -15.05 -7.63
C TYR A 135 25.79 -15.31 -6.15
N PRO A 136 26.58 -16.12 -5.44
CA PRO A 136 26.30 -16.43 -4.04
C PRO A 136 26.30 -15.17 -3.18
N PRO A 137 25.30 -14.99 -2.30
CA PRO A 137 25.25 -13.82 -1.43
C PRO A 137 26.41 -13.81 -0.44
N LEU A 138 26.84 -12.61 -0.06
CA LEU A 138 27.76 -12.45 1.06
C LEU A 138 27.13 -13.03 2.33
N LYS A 139 27.90 -13.79 3.13
CA LYS A 139 27.43 -14.51 4.34
C LYS A 139 26.67 -13.62 5.34
N THR A 140 26.87 -12.30 5.28
CA THR A 140 26.22 -11.29 6.12
C THR A 140 24.78 -10.97 5.72
N ASN A 141 24.37 -11.30 4.49
CA ASN A 141 23.06 -10.95 3.94
C ASN A 141 22.03 -12.01 4.33
N LYS A 142 21.61 -12.00 5.59
CA LYS A 142 20.48 -12.81 6.05
C LYS A 142 19.17 -12.15 5.64
N ILE A 143 18.21 -12.94 5.17
CA ILE A 143 16.86 -12.48 4.88
C ILE A 143 16.26 -11.95 6.18
N PRO A 144 15.61 -10.77 6.19
CA PRO A 144 14.96 -10.26 7.40
C PRO A 144 13.83 -11.18 7.89
N GLU A 145 13.66 -11.25 9.22
CA GLU A 145 12.66 -12.12 9.87
C GLU A 145 11.22 -11.89 9.37
N VAL A 146 10.92 -10.65 8.97
CA VAL A 146 9.63 -10.23 8.37
C VAL A 146 9.21 -11.15 7.22
N PHE A 147 10.17 -11.71 6.47
CA PHE A 147 9.94 -12.59 5.32
C PHE A 147 10.16 -14.08 5.62
N GLN A 148 10.61 -14.42 6.83
CA GLN A 148 10.89 -15.81 7.24
C GLN A 148 9.69 -16.54 7.86
N GLY A 149 8.65 -15.84 8.34
CA GLY A 149 7.42 -16.50 8.77
C GLY A 149 6.48 -15.71 9.71
N LYS A 150 5.18 -16.01 9.58
CA LYS A 150 4.00 -15.62 10.40
C LYS A 150 3.71 -14.14 10.63
N MET A 151 4.56 -13.18 10.25
CA MET A 151 4.25 -11.77 10.51
C MET A 151 2.95 -11.32 9.82
N HIS A 152 2.67 -11.88 8.64
CA HIS A 152 1.40 -11.73 7.92
C HIS A 152 0.84 -13.11 7.58
N ASN A 153 -0.46 -13.32 7.78
CA ASN A 153 -1.15 -14.43 7.12
C ASN A 153 -1.25 -14.10 5.63
N GLU A 154 -0.30 -14.59 4.82
CA GLU A 154 -0.19 -14.21 3.40
C GLU A 154 -1.43 -14.58 2.59
N MET A 155 -2.09 -15.69 2.93
CA MET A 155 -3.31 -16.11 2.25
C MET A 155 -4.43 -15.09 2.49
N LEU A 156 -4.62 -14.69 3.75
CA LEU A 156 -5.58 -13.66 4.11
C LEU A 156 -5.19 -12.29 3.55
N LEU A 157 -3.90 -11.94 3.54
CA LEU A 157 -3.41 -10.69 2.97
C LEU A 157 -3.68 -10.60 1.47
N LYS A 158 -3.46 -11.69 0.72
CA LYS A 158 -3.78 -11.80 -0.70
C LYS A 158 -5.28 -11.69 -0.95
N LYS A 159 -6.09 -12.33 -0.11
CA LYS A 159 -7.55 -12.22 -0.16
C LYS A 159 -7.99 -10.77 0.06
N LEU A 160 -7.53 -10.12 1.12
CA LEU A 160 -7.86 -8.73 1.43
C LEU A 160 -7.35 -7.76 0.36
N TYR A 161 -6.15 -7.99 -0.19
CA TYR A 161 -5.69 -7.24 -1.35
C TYR A 161 -6.71 -7.34 -2.50
N TRP A 162 -7.19 -8.55 -2.79
CA TRP A 162 -8.18 -8.78 -3.85
C TRP A 162 -9.51 -8.09 -3.57
N ASP A 163 -10.03 -8.23 -2.35
CA ASP A 163 -11.30 -7.63 -1.93
C ASP A 163 -11.27 -6.09 -2.01
N TYR A 164 -10.13 -5.48 -1.68
CA TYR A 164 -9.94 -4.02 -1.74
C TYR A 164 -9.30 -3.53 -3.05
N ARG A 165 -9.00 -4.41 -4.01
CA ARG A 165 -8.25 -4.08 -5.24
C ARG A 165 -8.82 -2.86 -5.97
N ASP A 166 -10.15 -2.83 -6.11
CA ASP A 166 -10.83 -1.80 -6.88
C ASP A 166 -10.96 -0.46 -6.14
N SER A 167 -10.68 -0.44 -4.83
CA SER A 167 -10.57 0.81 -4.07
C SER A 167 -9.26 1.55 -4.34
N TYR A 168 -8.23 0.87 -4.86
CA TYR A 168 -6.94 1.47 -5.17
C TYR A 168 -6.90 2.04 -6.58
N ASN A 169 -6.20 3.17 -6.73
CA ASN A 169 -5.83 3.71 -8.03
C ASN A 169 -5.08 2.63 -8.84
N PRO A 170 -5.41 2.40 -10.12
CA PRO A 170 -4.66 1.47 -10.97
C PRO A 170 -3.13 1.62 -10.92
N ALA A 171 -2.59 2.82 -10.71
CA ALA A 171 -1.15 3.07 -10.57
C ALA A 171 -0.53 2.50 -9.28
N ALA A 172 -1.35 2.23 -8.25
CA ALA A 172 -0.95 1.63 -6.98
C ALA A 172 -1.34 0.15 -6.86
N ARG A 173 -1.84 -0.48 -7.93
CA ARG A 173 -2.19 -1.90 -7.94
C ARG A 173 -0.97 -2.79 -8.14
N LEU A 174 -1.12 -4.04 -7.77
CA LEU A 174 -0.15 -5.07 -8.07
C LEU A 174 -0.04 -5.30 -9.59
N SER A 175 1.11 -5.77 -10.07
CA SER A 175 1.27 -6.09 -11.49
C SER A 175 0.30 -7.20 -11.91
N ALA A 176 -0.14 -7.18 -13.17
CA ALA A 176 -1.09 -8.16 -13.69
C ALA A 176 -0.64 -9.62 -13.42
N ALA A 177 0.66 -9.91 -13.55
CA ALA A 177 1.22 -11.22 -13.24
C ALA A 177 1.06 -11.59 -11.75
N MET A 178 1.29 -10.64 -10.84
CA MET A 178 1.08 -10.87 -9.41
C MET A 178 -0.41 -11.03 -9.07
N GLU A 179 -1.29 -10.27 -9.71
CA GLU A 179 -2.73 -10.41 -9.54
C GLU A 179 -3.25 -11.76 -10.05
N THR A 180 -2.73 -12.26 -11.18
CA THR A 180 -3.03 -13.61 -11.66
C THR A 180 -2.52 -14.69 -10.71
N ASP A 181 -1.32 -14.52 -10.13
CA ASP A 181 -0.78 -15.43 -9.12
C ASP A 181 -1.68 -15.47 -7.88
N ILE A 182 -2.27 -14.34 -7.47
CA ILE A 182 -3.19 -14.23 -6.33
C ILE A 182 -4.51 -14.95 -6.60
N LEU A 183 -5.07 -14.77 -7.79
CA LEU A 183 -6.28 -15.46 -8.24
C LEU A 183 -6.12 -16.98 -8.25
N GLN A 184 -5.00 -17.46 -8.78
CA GLN A 184 -4.73 -18.91 -8.84
C GLN A 184 -4.54 -19.51 -7.44
N ALA A 185 -3.99 -18.74 -6.50
CA ALA A 185 -3.77 -19.19 -5.13
C ALA A 185 -5.01 -19.15 -4.24
N THR A 186 -6.03 -18.35 -4.60
CA THR A 186 -7.25 -18.14 -3.83
C THR A 186 -8.39 -18.87 -4.54
N SER A 187 -8.79 -20.07 -4.08
CA SER A 187 -10.07 -20.63 -4.53
C SER A 187 -11.19 -19.66 -4.14
N PRO A 188 -11.93 -19.08 -5.09
CA PRO A 188 -12.84 -18.00 -4.78
C PRO A 188 -14.05 -18.58 -4.05
N THR A 189 -14.18 -18.27 -2.76
CA THR A 189 -15.52 -17.98 -2.25
C THR A 189 -15.68 -16.48 -2.42
N PRO A 190 -16.36 -16.02 -3.48
CA PRO A 190 -16.58 -14.59 -3.67
C PRO A 190 -17.31 -14.08 -2.43
N TYR A 191 -16.71 -13.12 -1.73
CA TYR A 191 -17.47 -12.29 -0.84
C TYR A 191 -18.40 -11.46 -1.73
N HIS A 192 -19.61 -11.98 -1.94
CA HIS A 192 -20.70 -11.14 -2.37
C HIS A 192 -20.99 -10.21 -1.20
N GLN A 193 -20.62 -8.94 -1.35
CA GLN A 193 -21.24 -7.88 -0.59
C GLN A 193 -22.73 -7.93 -0.97
N THR A 194 -23.47 -8.77 -0.27
CA THR A 194 -24.91 -8.71 -0.28
C THR A 194 -25.20 -7.40 0.43
N LEU A 195 -25.32 -6.34 -0.37
CA LEU A 195 -26.18 -5.24 -0.02
C LEU A 195 -27.56 -5.90 0.08
N LYS A 196 -27.83 -6.54 1.24
CA LYS A 196 -29.19 -6.88 1.60
C LYS A 196 -29.93 -5.57 1.41
N ASN A 197 -30.97 -5.57 0.60
CA ASN A 197 -31.91 -4.47 0.57
C ASN A 197 -32.40 -4.29 2.01
N CYS A 198 -31.72 -3.45 2.77
CA CYS A 198 -32.07 -3.09 4.14
C CYS A 198 -33.26 -2.13 4.15
N LEU A 199 -33.94 -1.97 3.00
CA LEU A 199 -35.20 -1.25 2.87
C LEU A 199 -36.28 -1.81 3.80
N ASN A 200 -36.14 -3.04 4.29
CA ASN A 200 -37.16 -3.71 5.09
C ASN A 200 -36.72 -4.08 6.53
N ILE A 201 -35.52 -3.67 6.98
CA ILE A 201 -34.98 -4.08 8.32
C ILE A 201 -35.21 -3.01 9.39
N THR A 202 -35.64 -1.82 9.01
CA THR A 202 -36.04 -0.79 9.94
C THR A 202 -37.53 -0.90 10.24
N ASN A 203 -37.91 -1.15 11.50
CA ASN A 203 -39.27 -0.89 12.03
C ASN A 203 -39.61 0.61 12.08
N TYR A 204 -38.80 1.46 11.44
CA TYR A 204 -39.12 2.86 11.28
C TYR A 204 -40.25 2.95 10.25
N SER A 205 -41.30 3.70 10.61
CA SER A 205 -42.29 4.09 9.61
C SER A 205 -41.53 4.73 8.45
N PRO A 206 -41.87 4.41 7.18
CA PRO A 206 -41.24 5.04 6.03
C PRO A 206 -41.28 6.54 6.28
N ALA A 207 -40.12 7.19 6.30
CA ALA A 207 -40.10 8.64 6.38
C ALA A 207 -40.95 9.13 5.20
N GLN A 208 -42.12 9.71 5.49
CA GLN A 208 -42.86 10.43 4.46
C GLN A 208 -41.87 11.44 3.91
N LEU A 209 -41.74 11.47 2.59
CA LEU A 209 -40.97 12.48 1.90
C LEU A 209 -41.66 13.80 2.25
N VAL A 210 -41.13 14.50 3.25
CA VAL A 210 -41.62 15.81 3.65
C VAL A 210 -41.14 16.74 2.54
N ASN A 211 -41.97 16.86 1.51
CA ASN A 211 -41.76 17.79 0.40
C ASN A 211 -41.73 19.26 0.88
N ASP A 212 -42.16 19.50 2.12
CA ASP A 212 -42.28 20.82 2.71
C ASP A 212 -41.13 21.22 3.64
N LEU A 213 -40.04 20.44 3.72
CA LEU A 213 -38.85 20.82 4.51
C LEU A 213 -38.19 22.12 4.03
N TYR A 214 -38.54 22.58 2.83
CA TYR A 214 -38.04 23.81 2.20
C TYR A 214 -39.13 24.87 1.97
N SER A 215 -40.36 24.62 2.42
CA SER A 215 -41.49 25.55 2.22
C SER A 215 -41.51 26.68 3.27
N ASP A 216 -40.93 26.42 4.44
CA ASP A 216 -40.73 27.45 5.47
C ASP A 216 -39.32 28.03 5.34
N GLU A 217 -39.21 29.36 5.22
CA GLU A 217 -37.97 30.16 5.14
C GLU A 217 -37.05 30.04 6.37
N HIS A 218 -37.25 29.02 7.22
CA HIS A 218 -36.57 28.82 8.48
C HIS A 218 -35.23 28.07 8.39
N VAL A 219 -34.87 27.50 7.23
CA VAL A 219 -33.59 26.82 7.04
C VAL A 219 -32.70 27.61 6.07
N ASN A 220 -31.91 28.53 6.63
CA ASN A 220 -30.90 29.26 5.88
C ASN A 220 -29.67 28.38 5.66
N LEU A 221 -29.71 27.53 4.62
CA LEU A 221 -28.53 26.80 4.14
C LEU A 221 -27.61 27.78 3.42
N THR A 222 -26.67 28.36 4.15
CA THR A 222 -25.59 29.16 3.55
C THR A 222 -24.69 28.26 2.72
N ASP A 223 -24.50 28.64 1.45
CA ASP A 223 -23.58 28.02 0.52
C ASP A 223 -22.15 28.04 1.10
N CYS A 224 -21.65 26.88 1.50
CA CYS A 224 -20.32 26.73 2.12
C CYS A 224 -19.17 27.12 1.19
N SER A 225 -19.41 27.35 -0.11
CA SER A 225 -18.40 27.90 -1.02
C SER A 225 -18.11 29.38 -0.80
N LYS A 226 -19.01 30.10 -0.09
CA LYS A 226 -18.88 31.53 0.22
C LYS A 226 -18.32 31.82 1.60
N GLU A 227 -18.23 30.80 2.42
CA GLU A 227 -17.79 30.92 3.80
C GLU A 227 -16.35 30.40 3.90
N ASN A 228 -15.43 31.29 4.29
CA ASN A 228 -14.01 30.99 4.49
C ASN A 228 -13.80 30.14 5.76
N TRP A 229 -14.21 28.87 5.72
CA TRP A 229 -14.10 27.96 6.86
C TRP A 229 -12.73 27.30 7.04
N LEU A 230 -11.72 27.64 6.22
CA LEU A 230 -10.38 27.07 6.35
C LEU A 230 -9.40 28.15 6.83
N PRO A 231 -8.88 28.06 8.07
CA PRO A 231 -7.73 28.85 8.48
C PRO A 231 -6.49 28.15 7.93
N LEU A 232 -6.09 28.52 6.71
CA LEU A 232 -4.75 28.21 6.20
C LEU A 232 -4.06 29.53 5.88
N SER A 233 -3.57 30.16 6.95
CA SER A 233 -2.40 31.04 6.93
C SER A 233 -1.14 30.19 6.90
#